data_AF-A0A6J7ZEP9-F1
#
_entry.id   AF-A0A6J7ZEP9-F1
#
_cell.length_a   1.000
_cell.length_b   1.000
_cell.length_c   1.000
_cell.angle_alpha   90.00
_cell.angle_beta   90.00
_cell.angle_gamma   90.00
#
_symmetry.space_group_name_H-M   'P 1'
#
loop_
_entity.id
_entity.type
_entity.pdbx_description
1 polymer ?
#
loop_
_entity_poly.entity_id
_entity_poly.type
_entity_poly.pdbx_seq_one_letter_code
_entity_poly.pdbx_strand_id
1 'polypeptide(L)' 'MIRKFSQKAGISKPMSPHRVRHSSITAALDATGGDVRRVQKLSRHNDVNILMAYDDNRQNAQGEITNLLDDLL' A
#
# COMPACT_ATOMS: atom_id res chain seq x y z
N MET A 1 15.94 12.01 11.81
CA MET A 1 14.91 12.96 11.32
C MET A 1 13.50 12.34 11.36
N ILE A 2 13.22 11.27 10.58
CA ILE A 2 11.88 10.64 10.50
C ILE A 2 11.28 10.29 11.87
N ARG A 3 12.04 9.62 12.75
CA ARG A 3 11.59 9.26 14.11
C ARG A 3 11.09 10.47 14.92
N LYS A 4 11.84 11.58 14.90
CA LYS A 4 11.51 12.81 15.64
C LYS A 4 10.19 13.43 15.13
N PHE A 5 10.03 13.52 13.82
CA PHE A 5 8.79 14.05 13.23
C PHE A 5 7.60 13.10 13.45
N SER A 6 7.81 11.79 13.39
CA SER A 6 6.77 10.80 13.64
C SER A 6 6.25 10.88 15.08
N GLN A 7 7.14 11.02 16.07
CA GLN A 7 6.77 11.24 17.47
C GLN A 7 5.99 12.55 17.66
N LYS A 8 6.42 13.64 17.03
CA LYS A 8 5.70 14.93 17.06
C LYS A 8 4.32 14.85 16.41
N ALA A 9 4.14 13.99 15.41
CA ALA A 9 2.86 13.74 14.75
C ALA A 9 1.97 12.73 15.49
N GLY A 10 2.36 12.27 16.69
CA GLY A 10 1.58 11.27 17.45
C GLY A 10 1.68 9.84 16.91
N ILE A 11 2.59 9.58 15.95
CA ILE A 11 2.80 8.24 15.40
C ILE A 11 3.69 7.45 16.36
N SER A 12 3.07 6.55 17.13
CA SER A 12 3.74 5.66 18.09
C SER A 12 4.53 4.53 17.41
N LYS A 13 4.12 4.13 16.20
CA LYS A 13 4.80 3.12 15.40
C LYS A 13 6.24 3.58 15.08
N PRO A 14 7.26 2.72 15.25
CA PRO A 14 8.62 3.06 14.83
C PRO A 14 8.67 3.33 13.33
N MET A 15 8.99 4.55 12.92
CA MET A 15 9.04 4.93 11.50
C MET A 15 10.48 5.05 11.01
N SER A 16 10.70 4.57 9.78
CA SER A 16 11.95 4.68 9.04
C SER A 16 11.68 5.26 7.63
N PRO A 17 12.70 5.79 6.93
CA PRO A 17 12.53 6.23 5.54
C PRO A 17 11.92 5.16 4.64
N HIS A 18 12.30 3.89 4.83
CA HIS A 18 11.75 2.78 4.05
C HIS A 18 10.25 2.54 4.34
N ARG A 19 9.82 2.68 5.61
CA ARG A 19 8.39 2.62 5.96
C ARG A 19 7.58 3.76 5.36
N VAL A 20 8.13 4.97 5.35
CA VAL A 20 7.49 6.11 4.67
C VAL A 20 7.34 5.81 3.18
N ARG A 21 8.40 5.27 2.53
CA ARG A 21 8.34 4.85 1.13
C ARG A 21 7.25 3.81 0.87
N HIS A 22 7.11 2.77 1.70
CA HIS A 22 6.03 1.80 1.57
C HIS A 22 4.66 2.49 1.62
N SER A 23 4.43 3.34 2.63
CA SER A 23 3.17 4.08 2.77
C SER A 23 2.90 5.00 1.57
N SER A 24 3.93 5.64 1.01
CA SER A 24 3.79 6.48 -0.18
C SER A 24 3.39 5.67 -1.43
N ILE A 25 3.86 4.43 -1.57
CA ILE A 25 3.49 3.56 -2.70
C ILE A 25 2.02 3.16 -2.59
N THR A 26 1.59 2.69 -1.42
CA THR A 26 0.18 2.33 -1.18
C THR A 26 -0.74 3.53 -1.41
N ALA A 27 -0.41 4.69 -0.82
CA ALA A 27 -1.20 5.91 -0.99
C ALA A 27 -1.27 6.38 -2.45
N ALA A 28 -0.21 6.18 -3.23
CA ALA A 28 -0.21 6.48 -4.66
C ALA A 28 -1.11 5.53 -5.45
N LEU A 29 -1.15 4.23 -5.12
CA LEU A 29 -2.08 3.28 -5.73
C LEU A 29 -3.52 3.63 -5.41
N ASP A 30 -3.83 4.00 -4.17
CA ASP A 30 -5.18 4.41 -3.79
C ASP A 30 -5.62 5.67 -4.55
N ALA A 31 -4.75 6.68 -4.61
CA ALA A 31 -5.03 7.95 -5.30
C ALA A 31 -5.18 7.78 -6.83
N THR A 32 -4.60 6.74 -7.42
CA THR A 32 -4.70 6.47 -8.87
C THR A 32 -5.71 5.38 -9.22
N GLY A 33 -6.44 4.84 -8.24
CA GLY A 33 -7.35 3.72 -8.48
C GLY A 33 -6.65 2.43 -8.92
N GLY A 34 -5.41 2.20 -8.47
CA GLY A 34 -4.64 1.00 -8.79
C GLY A 34 -3.80 1.08 -10.07
N ASP A 35 -3.43 2.28 -10.55
CA ASP A 35 -2.54 2.39 -11.72
C ASP A 35 -1.09 1.96 -11.37
N VAL A 36 -0.87 0.64 -11.44
CA VAL A 36 0.42 0.01 -11.12
C VAL A 36 1.56 0.50 -12.01
N ARG A 37 1.30 0.90 -13.27
CA ARG A 37 2.35 1.37 -14.19
C ARG A 37 2.83 2.78 -13.83
N ARG A 38 1.92 3.69 -13.47
CA ARG A 38 2.31 5.03 -13.01
C ARG A 38 3.01 4.96 -11.65
N VAL A 39 2.51 4.12 -10.74
CA VAL A 39 3.13 3.97 -9.42
C VAL A 39 4.47 3.23 -9.50
N GLN A 40 4.65 2.32 -10.45
CA GLN A 40 5.98 1.74 -10.74
C GLN A 40 6.99 2.83 -11.14
N LYS A 41 6.60 3.78 -12.00
CA LYS A 41 7.47 4.91 -12.38
C LYS A 41 7.79 5.81 -11.19
N LEU A 42 6.83 6.08 -10.30
CA LEU A 42 7.05 6.83 -9.05
C LEU A 42 8.04 6.11 -8.14
N SER A 43 7.83 4.81 -7.92
CA SER A 43 8.60 4.02 -6.98
C SER A 43 9.96 3.59 -7.54
N ARG A 44 10.16 3.60 -8.86
CA ARG A 44 11.39 3.15 -9.55
C ARG A 44 11.69 1.66 -9.37
N HIS A 45 10.67 0.83 -9.16
CA HIS A 45 10.86 -0.62 -9.17
C HIS A 45 11.06 -1.12 -10.60
N ASN A 46 12.06 -1.97 -10.78
CA ASN A 46 12.35 -2.59 -12.07
C ASN A 46 11.26 -3.61 -12.46
N ASP A 47 10.72 -4.32 -11.47
CA ASP A 47 9.67 -5.32 -11.66
C ASP A 47 8.32 -4.79 -11.15
N VAL A 48 7.28 -4.92 -11.99
CA VAL A 48 5.90 -4.54 -11.65
C VAL A 48 5.28 -5.48 -10.63
N ASN A 49 5.75 -6.73 -10.54
CA ASN A 49 5.26 -7.70 -9.56
C ASN A 49 5.47 -7.22 -8.12
N ILE A 50 6.48 -6.37 -7.88
CA ILE A 50 6.69 -5.74 -6.58
C ILE A 50 5.50 -4.86 -6.21
N LEU A 51 4.87 -4.18 -7.18
CA LEU A 51 3.69 -3.32 -6.94
C LEU A 51 2.41 -4.14 -6.75
N MET A 52 2.31 -5.32 -7.36
CA MET A 52 1.14 -6.19 -7.21
C MET A 52 0.90 -6.55 -5.74
N ALA A 53 1.96 -6.76 -4.96
CA ALA A 53 1.83 -7.01 -3.52
C ALA A 53 1.25 -5.79 -2.75
N TYR A 54 1.51 -4.55 -3.18
CA TYR A 54 0.90 -3.38 -2.56
C TYR A 54 -0.55 -3.19 -3.00
N ASP A 55 -0.85 -3.51 -4.28
CA ASP A 55 -2.18 -3.40 -4.86
C ASP A 55 -3.15 -4.46 -4.31
N ASP A 56 -2.65 -5.66 -4.01
CA ASP A 56 -3.41 -6.70 -3.31
C ASP A 56 -3.68 -6.31 -1.86
N ASN A 57 -2.64 -5.90 -1.11
CA ASN A 57 -2.76 -5.55 0.31
C ASN A 57 -3.63 -4.33 0.62
N ARG A 58 -3.93 -3.46 -0.37
CA ARG A 58 -4.80 -2.29 -0.17
C ARG A 58 -6.28 -2.61 -0.38
N GLN A 59 -6.61 -3.76 -0.98
CA GLN A 59 -7.97 -4.21 -1.20
C GLN A 59 -8.33 -5.33 -0.23
N ASN A 60 -9.63 -5.55 0.01
CA ASN A 60 -10.11 -6.70 0.77
C ASN A 60 -10.73 -7.76 -0.16
N ALA A 61 -10.11 -7.97 -1.32
CA ALA A 61 -10.65 -8.84 -2.36
C ALA A 61 -10.90 -10.27 -1.85
N GLN A 62 -10.00 -10.79 -1.00
CA GLN A 62 -10.21 -12.10 -0.36
C GLN A 62 -11.50 -12.14 0.46
N GLY A 63 -11.75 -11.12 1.29
CA GLY A 63 -12.96 -11.06 2.11
C GLY A 63 -14.22 -10.90 1.25
N GLU A 64 -14.16 -10.10 0.19
CA GLU A 64 -15.28 -9.92 -0.74
C GLU A 64 -15.65 -11.24 -1.44
N ILE A 65 -14.66 -11.98 -1.96
CA ILE A 65 -14.89 -13.29 -2.59
C ILE A 65 -15.39 -14.31 -1.57
N THR A 66 -14.87 -14.27 -0.34
CA THR A 66 -15.32 -15.18 0.73
C THR A 66 -16.79 -14.97 1.05
N ASN A 67 -17.23 -13.71 1.19
CA ASN A 67 -18.64 -13.39 1.45
C ASN A 67 -19.53 -13.77 0.27
N LEU A 68 -19.08 -13.53 -0.97
CA LEU A 68 -19.83 -13.95 -2.16
C LEU A 68 -20.06 -15.46 -2.20
N LEU A 69 -19.08 -16.27 -1.79
CA LEU A 69 -19.22 -17.72 -1.74
C LEU A 69 -20.18 -18.16 -0.62
N ASP A 70 -20.19 -17.47 0.52
CA ASP A 70 -21.13 -17.73 1.62
C ASP A 70 -22.58 -17.47 1.19
N ASP A 71 -22.82 -16.37 0.48
CA ASP A 71 -24.15 -15.99 -0.05
C ASP A 71 -24.70 -16.97 -1.11
N LEU A 72 -23.85 -17.82 -1.70
CA LEU A 72 -24.23 -18.81 -2.71
C LEU A 72 -24.64 -20.17 -2.13
N LEU A 73 -24.44 -20.40 -0.83
CA LEU A 73 -24.78 -21.64 -0.11
C LEU A 73 -26.15 -21.54 0.60
#